data_AF-A0A537QCX7-F1
#
_entry.id   AF-A0A537QCX7-F1
#
_cell.length_a   1.000
_cell.length_b   1.000
_cell.length_c   1.000
_cell.angle_alpha   90.00
_cell.angle_beta   90.00
_cell.angle_gamma   90.00
#
_symmetry.space_group_name_H-M   'P 1'
#
loop_
_entity.id
_entity.type
_entity.pdbx_description
1 polymer ?
#
loop_
_entity_poly.entity_id
_entity_poly.type
_entity_poly.pdbx_seq_one_letter_code
_entity_poly.pdbx_strand_id
1 'polypeptide(L)'
;MRLSKAGYFADFAVYPSIVLGLLTLTLRHAPSVVWIEWSIACLAGIAAWTLLEYAIHRGVLHRIRFFAAMHELHHEDPEGFVGTPTWLSLPAVCIGALFPLWWKTGFDFASGVTAGLMLGYVWYVGLHHMLHHWRIPPGSYLYHRKHCHALHHHARQPCNFGVTSQFWDRVFGTAHRAR
;
A
#
# COMPACT_ATOMS: atom_id res chain seq x y z
N MET A 1 8.37 2.97 -12.35
CA MET A 1 8.53 2.95 -13.83
C MET A 1 7.40 3.77 -14.43
N ARG A 2 7.60 4.40 -15.59
CA ARG A 2 6.53 5.15 -16.25
C ARG A 2 5.54 4.18 -16.91
N LEU A 3 4.27 4.30 -16.58
CA LEU A 3 3.19 3.43 -17.02
C LEU A 3 2.30 4.16 -18.04
N SER A 4 1.54 3.39 -18.81
CA SER A 4 0.40 3.95 -19.52
C SER A 4 -0.66 4.40 -18.50
N LYS A 5 -1.53 5.34 -18.89
CA LYS A 5 -2.64 5.78 -18.04
C LYS A 5 -3.51 4.59 -17.58
N ALA A 6 -3.81 3.67 -18.50
CA ALA A 6 -4.56 2.46 -18.20
C ALA A 6 -3.82 1.57 -17.18
N GLY A 7 -2.50 1.35 -17.36
CA GLY A 7 -1.70 0.57 -16.44
C GLY A 7 -1.57 1.18 -15.05
N TYR A 8 -1.53 2.51 -14.96
CA TYR A 8 -1.49 3.25 -13.69
C TYR A 8 -2.78 3.10 -12.89
N PHE A 9 -3.94 3.14 -13.56
CA PHE A 9 -5.24 2.99 -12.89
C PHE A 9 -5.73 1.53 -12.80
N ALA A 10 -5.01 0.56 -13.37
CA ALA A 10 -5.42 -0.84 -13.38
C ALA A 10 -5.61 -1.41 -11.97
N ASP A 11 -4.80 -0.98 -11.01
CA ASP A 11 -4.87 -1.46 -9.62
C ASP A 11 -6.26 -1.23 -8.98
N PHE A 12 -6.94 -0.13 -9.33
CA PHE A 12 -8.28 0.20 -8.82
C PHE A 12 -9.39 -0.72 -9.34
N ALA A 13 -9.14 -1.49 -10.41
CA ALA A 13 -10.07 -2.48 -10.93
C ALA A 13 -9.65 -3.91 -10.54
N VAL A 14 -8.36 -4.22 -10.69
CA VAL A 14 -7.84 -5.57 -10.52
C VAL A 14 -7.91 -6.01 -9.06
N TYR A 15 -7.40 -5.21 -8.12
CA TYR A 15 -7.34 -5.62 -6.71
C TYR A 15 -8.73 -5.77 -6.09
N PRO A 16 -9.68 -4.83 -6.24
CA PRO A 16 -11.04 -5.03 -5.71
C PRO A 16 -11.73 -6.25 -6.31
N SER A 17 -11.52 -6.54 -7.60
CA SER A 17 -12.08 -7.74 -8.23
C SER A 17 -11.53 -9.03 -7.63
N ILE A 18 -10.22 -9.08 -7.36
CA ILE A 18 -9.58 -10.24 -6.72
C ILE A 18 -10.04 -10.39 -5.27
N VAL A 19 -10.10 -9.28 -4.51
CA VAL A 19 -10.61 -9.27 -3.14
C VAL A 19 -12.04 -9.82 -3.08
N LEU A 20 -12.92 -9.37 -3.99
CA LEU A 20 -14.28 -9.87 -4.10
C LEU A 20 -14.31 -11.37 -4.46
N GLY A 21 -13.43 -11.82 -5.35
CA GLY A 21 -13.26 -13.23 -5.68
C GLY A 21 -12.85 -14.07 -4.48
N LEU A 22 -11.83 -13.64 -3.72
CA LEU A 22 -11.36 -14.31 -2.51
C LEU A 22 -12.46 -14.39 -1.43
N LEU A 23 -13.20 -13.29 -1.22
CA LEU A 23 -14.34 -13.27 -0.31
C LEU A 23 -15.42 -14.25 -0.77
N THR A 24 -15.80 -14.21 -2.05
CA THR A 24 -16.84 -15.10 -2.61
C THR A 24 -16.46 -16.57 -2.49
N LEU A 25 -15.19 -16.91 -2.76
CA LEU A 25 -14.70 -18.27 -2.61
C LEU A 25 -14.73 -18.72 -1.15
N THR A 26 -14.35 -17.86 -0.21
CA THR A 26 -14.42 -18.17 1.22
C THR A 26 -15.86 -18.39 1.67
N LEU A 27 -16.79 -17.50 1.29
CA LEU A 27 -18.20 -17.59 1.67
C LEU A 27 -18.93 -18.81 1.08
N ARG A 28 -18.49 -19.33 -0.08
CA ARG A 28 -19.09 -20.52 -0.70
C ARG A 28 -18.80 -21.81 0.06
N HIS A 29 -17.71 -21.87 0.82
CA HIS A 29 -17.21 -23.11 1.42
C HIS A 29 -17.39 -23.14 2.94
N ALA A 30 -17.90 -22.07 3.56
CA ALA A 30 -17.70 -21.86 4.99
C ALA A 30 -18.96 -21.47 5.78
N PRO A 31 -19.14 -22.01 7.01
CA PRO A 31 -20.24 -21.64 7.90
C PRO A 31 -20.11 -20.21 8.45
N SER A 32 -21.16 -19.72 9.13
CA SER A 32 -21.23 -18.37 9.70
C SER A 32 -20.25 -18.07 10.85
N VAL A 33 -19.25 -18.89 11.13
CA VAL A 33 -18.13 -18.51 12.02
C VAL A 33 -16.95 -17.98 11.21
N VAL A 34 -16.82 -18.42 9.95
CA VAL A 34 -15.67 -18.15 9.10
C VAL A 34 -15.65 -16.71 8.57
N TRP A 35 -16.81 -16.02 8.48
CA TRP A 35 -16.84 -14.61 8.10
C TRP A 35 -16.23 -13.69 9.17
N ILE A 36 -16.36 -14.04 10.46
CA ILE A 36 -15.76 -13.25 11.55
C ILE A 36 -14.24 -13.42 11.51
N GLU A 37 -13.77 -14.66 11.40
CA GLU A 37 -12.34 -14.96 11.30
C GLU A 37 -11.72 -14.31 10.07
N TRP A 38 -12.38 -14.40 8.91
CA TRP A 38 -11.94 -13.75 7.68
C TRP A 38 -11.89 -12.23 7.83
N SER A 39 -12.90 -11.62 8.47
CA SER A 39 -12.93 -10.17 8.70
C SER A 39 -11.81 -9.72 9.62
N ILE A 40 -11.54 -10.46 10.70
CA ILE A 40 -10.42 -10.18 11.61
C ILE A 40 -9.09 -10.33 10.87
N ALA A 41 -8.92 -11.40 10.09
CA ALA A 41 -7.74 -11.62 9.26
C ALA A 41 -7.53 -10.48 8.24
N CYS A 42 -8.61 -10.01 7.61
CA CYS A 42 -8.60 -8.87 6.69
C CYS A 42 -8.19 -7.57 7.40
N LEU A 43 -8.75 -7.27 8.57
CA LEU A 43 -8.34 -6.10 9.35
C LEU A 43 -6.87 -6.20 9.79
N ALA A 44 -6.40 -7.39 10.18
CA ALA A 44 -5.00 -7.63 10.48
C ALA A 44 -4.11 -7.43 9.25
N GLY A 45 -4.55 -7.84 8.06
CA GLY A 45 -3.89 -7.58 6.79
C GLY A 45 -3.78 -6.08 6.46
N ILE A 46 -4.85 -5.31 6.67
CA ILE A 46 -4.82 -3.84 6.50
C ILE A 46 -3.82 -3.20 7.48
N ALA A 47 -3.84 -3.62 8.75
CA ALA A 47 -2.90 -3.13 9.74
C ALA A 47 -1.45 -3.47 9.36
N ALA A 48 -1.20 -4.73 8.95
CA ALA A 48 0.10 -5.18 8.48
C ALA A 48 0.57 -4.40 7.25
N TRP A 49 -0.34 -4.06 6.31
CA TRP A 49 -0.01 -3.23 5.15
C TRP A 49 0.64 -1.91 5.57
N THR A 50 0.15 -1.23 6.61
CA THR A 50 0.76 0.06 7.03
C THR A 50 2.23 -0.07 7.41
N LEU A 51 2.63 -1.20 8.00
CA LEU A 51 4.01 -1.49 8.34
C LEU A 51 4.81 -1.88 7.09
N LEU A 52 4.23 -2.71 6.21
CA LEU A 52 4.85 -3.08 4.94
C LEU A 52 5.08 -1.87 4.05
N GLU A 53 4.13 -0.96 3.94
CA GLU A 53 4.25 0.32 3.25
C GLU A 53 5.49 1.07 3.72
N TYR A 54 5.61 1.27 5.05
CA TYR A 54 6.76 1.93 5.65
C TYR A 54 8.08 1.21 5.31
N ALA A 55 8.12 -0.11 5.50
CA ALA A 55 9.32 -0.91 5.29
C ALA A 55 9.75 -0.97 3.82
N ILE A 56 8.80 -1.11 2.90
CA ILE A 56 9.03 -1.11 1.46
C ILE A 56 9.50 0.28 1.03
N HIS A 57 8.80 1.34 1.45
CA HIS A 57 9.18 2.69 1.05
C HIS A 57 10.60 3.03 1.53
N ARG A 58 10.89 2.84 2.82
CA ARG A 58 12.22 3.13 3.39
C ARG A 58 13.32 2.17 2.93
N GLY A 59 13.04 0.88 2.92
CA GLY A 59 14.05 -0.19 2.78
C GLY A 59 14.23 -0.69 1.36
N VAL A 60 13.21 -0.58 0.51
CA VAL A 60 13.23 -1.05 -0.89
C VAL A 60 13.29 0.14 -1.83
N LEU A 61 12.29 1.04 -1.77
CA LEU A 61 12.16 2.14 -2.72
C LEU A 61 13.25 3.21 -2.55
N HIS A 62 13.86 3.36 -1.37
CA HIS A 62 14.95 4.32 -1.15
C HIS A 62 16.35 3.69 -1.13
N ARG A 63 16.49 2.36 -1.27
CA ARG A 63 17.80 1.69 -1.08
C ARG A 63 18.15 0.65 -2.14
N ILE A 64 17.19 -0.12 -2.64
CA ILE A 64 17.48 -1.18 -3.61
C ILE A 64 17.54 -0.55 -5.00
N ARG A 65 18.74 -0.52 -5.60
CA ARG A 65 19.07 0.21 -6.85
C ARG A 65 17.96 0.24 -7.91
N PHE A 66 17.39 -0.92 -8.26
CA PHE A 66 16.34 -1.01 -9.27
C PHE A 66 15.07 -0.23 -8.88
N PHE A 67 14.59 -0.44 -7.66
CA PHE A 67 13.40 0.25 -7.13
C PHE A 67 13.68 1.70 -6.78
N ALA A 68 14.89 2.01 -6.32
CA ALA A 68 15.35 3.37 -6.07
C ALA A 68 15.34 4.23 -7.33
N ALA A 69 15.84 3.71 -8.46
CA ALA A 69 15.73 4.41 -9.73
C ALA A 69 14.26 4.66 -10.15
N MET A 70 13.38 3.69 -9.92
CA MET A 70 11.95 3.88 -10.21
C MET A 70 11.26 4.89 -9.29
N HIS A 71 11.69 4.97 -8.03
CA HIS A 71 11.15 5.90 -7.06
C HIS A 71 11.70 7.31 -7.26
N GLU A 72 12.98 7.46 -7.61
CA GLU A 72 13.58 8.74 -7.99
C GLU A 72 12.82 9.38 -9.16
N LEU A 73 12.48 8.60 -10.20
CA LEU A 73 11.64 9.07 -11.30
C LEU A 73 10.28 9.62 -10.83
N HIS A 74 9.75 9.12 -9.71
CA HIS A 74 8.53 9.65 -9.11
C HIS A 74 8.80 10.94 -8.31
N HIS A 75 9.95 11.09 -7.66
CA HIS A 75 10.36 12.36 -7.03
C HIS A 75 10.58 13.46 -8.08
N GLU A 76 11.11 13.11 -9.26
CA GLU A 76 11.31 14.04 -10.39
C GLU A 76 9.99 14.44 -11.08
N ASP A 77 9.04 13.50 -11.24
CA ASP A 77 7.72 13.74 -11.84
C ASP A 77 6.58 13.21 -10.95
N PRO A 78 6.21 13.94 -9.87
CA PRO A 78 5.23 13.47 -8.89
C PRO A 78 3.80 13.32 -9.43
N GLU A 79 3.44 14.09 -10.46
CA GLU A 79 2.14 14.03 -11.15
C GLU A 79 2.15 13.05 -12.34
N GLY A 80 3.33 12.51 -12.68
CA GLY A 80 3.49 11.50 -13.71
C GLY A 80 2.85 10.16 -13.32
N PHE A 81 2.51 9.36 -14.34
CA PHE A 81 2.07 7.97 -14.17
C PHE A 81 3.24 7.03 -13.84
N VAL A 82 3.97 7.33 -12.77
CA VAL A 82 5.09 6.52 -12.28
C VAL A 82 4.63 5.63 -11.13
N GLY A 83 4.82 4.33 -11.26
CA GLY A 83 4.41 3.38 -10.23
C GLY A 83 4.99 1.98 -10.41
N THR A 84 4.49 1.06 -9.61
CA THR A 84 4.71 -0.39 -9.73
C THR A 84 3.58 -0.97 -10.56
N PRO A 85 3.84 -1.64 -11.69
CA PRO A 85 2.77 -2.18 -12.52
C PRO A 85 2.07 -3.35 -11.81
N THR A 86 0.78 -3.52 -12.08
CA THR A 86 -0.04 -4.60 -11.50
C THR A 86 0.55 -5.99 -11.75
N TRP A 87 1.12 -6.24 -12.93
CA TRP A 87 1.74 -7.52 -13.27
C TRP A 87 2.96 -7.85 -12.40
N LEU A 88 3.56 -6.85 -11.74
CA LEU A 88 4.65 -7.04 -10.80
C LEU A 88 4.15 -7.10 -9.36
N SER A 89 3.27 -6.17 -8.96
CA SER A 89 2.77 -6.09 -7.58
C SER A 89 1.86 -7.27 -7.20
N LEU A 90 1.00 -7.73 -8.12
CA LEU A 90 0.06 -8.81 -7.84
C LEU A 90 0.75 -10.17 -7.59
N PRO A 91 1.68 -10.65 -8.44
CA PRO A 91 2.43 -11.86 -8.12
C PRO A 91 3.24 -11.72 -6.84
N ALA A 92 3.79 -10.54 -6.55
CA ALA A 92 4.57 -10.32 -5.33
C ALA A 92 3.72 -10.50 -4.06
N VAL A 93 2.48 -10.00 -4.02
CA VAL A 93 1.60 -10.22 -2.86
C VAL A 93 1.11 -11.67 -2.79
N CYS A 94 0.84 -12.33 -3.93
CA CYS A 94 0.42 -13.73 -3.92
C CYS A 94 1.53 -14.66 -3.42
N ILE A 95 2.77 -14.46 -3.89
CA ILE A 95 3.94 -15.25 -3.49
C ILE A 95 4.38 -14.90 -2.06
N GLY A 96 4.32 -13.62 -1.68
CA GLY A 96 4.77 -13.15 -0.37
C GLY A 96 3.77 -13.39 0.77
N ALA A 97 2.47 -13.47 0.46
CA ALA A 97 1.41 -13.62 1.46
C ALA A 97 0.47 -14.80 1.17
N LEU A 98 -0.26 -14.78 0.06
CA LEU A 98 -1.37 -15.74 -0.17
C LEU A 98 -0.92 -17.19 -0.10
N PHE A 99 0.01 -17.61 -0.96
CA PHE A 99 0.46 -18.99 -1.04
C PHE A 99 1.14 -19.51 0.23
N PRO A 100 2.11 -18.79 0.84
CA PRO A 100 2.74 -19.28 2.07
C PRO A 100 1.79 -19.31 3.27
N LEU A 101 0.86 -18.36 3.37
CA LEU A 101 -0.17 -18.40 4.41
C LEU A 101 -1.14 -19.55 4.16
N TRP A 102 -1.62 -19.72 2.92
CA TRP A 102 -2.54 -20.80 2.60
C TRP A 102 -1.94 -22.16 2.95
N TRP A 103 -0.68 -22.40 2.57
CA TRP A 103 0.04 -23.62 2.93
C TRP A 103 0.08 -23.88 4.45
N LYS A 104 0.17 -22.83 5.27
CA LYS A 104 0.35 -22.95 6.72
C LYS A 104 -0.94 -22.91 7.53
N THR A 105 -1.92 -22.13 7.12
CA THR A 105 -3.09 -21.76 7.94
C THR A 105 -4.42 -22.13 7.30
N GLY A 106 -4.42 -22.64 6.08
CA GLY A 106 -5.64 -22.86 5.30
C GLY A 106 -6.08 -21.64 4.51
N PHE A 107 -6.99 -21.85 3.56
CA PHE A 107 -7.38 -20.86 2.57
C PHE A 107 -8.10 -19.66 3.19
N ASP A 108 -9.03 -19.89 4.12
CA ASP A 108 -9.91 -18.83 4.64
C ASP A 108 -9.13 -17.73 5.38
N PHE A 109 -8.22 -18.11 6.27
CA PHE A 109 -7.35 -17.16 6.96
C PHE A 109 -6.41 -16.45 5.98
N ALA A 110 -5.78 -17.21 5.08
CA ALA A 110 -4.82 -16.68 4.12
C ALA A 110 -5.46 -15.69 3.14
N SER A 111 -6.67 -16.00 2.65
CA SER A 111 -7.44 -15.15 1.75
C SER A 111 -7.88 -13.87 2.46
N GLY A 112 -8.26 -13.95 3.73
CA GLY A 112 -8.60 -12.79 4.57
C GLY A 112 -7.41 -11.85 4.74
N VAL A 113 -6.27 -12.35 5.23
CA VAL A 113 -5.05 -11.53 5.39
C VAL A 113 -4.63 -10.92 4.05
N THR A 114 -4.63 -11.70 2.97
CA THR A 114 -4.24 -11.23 1.63
C THR A 114 -5.19 -10.15 1.13
N ALA A 115 -6.50 -10.32 1.30
CA ALA A 115 -7.49 -9.32 0.96
C ALA A 115 -7.24 -8.01 1.72
N GLY A 116 -6.93 -8.11 3.01
CA GLY A 116 -6.55 -6.96 3.83
C GLY A 116 -5.30 -6.23 3.31
N LEU A 117 -4.24 -6.97 2.97
CA LEU A 117 -3.03 -6.41 2.38
C LEU A 117 -3.31 -5.70 1.05
N MET A 118 -4.13 -6.30 0.19
CA MET A 118 -4.54 -5.74 -1.10
C MET A 118 -5.37 -4.46 -0.93
N LEU A 119 -6.33 -4.45 0.00
CA LEU A 119 -7.14 -3.26 0.30
C LEU A 119 -6.27 -2.13 0.88
N GLY A 120 -5.35 -2.46 1.79
CA GLY A 120 -4.35 -1.51 2.29
C GLY A 120 -3.50 -0.92 1.16
N TYR A 121 -3.02 -1.76 0.24
CA TYR A 121 -2.26 -1.32 -0.93
C TYR A 121 -3.05 -0.38 -1.84
N VAL A 122 -4.30 -0.72 -2.20
CA VAL A 122 -5.15 0.15 -3.02
C VAL A 122 -5.43 1.48 -2.31
N TRP A 123 -5.67 1.44 -1.01
CA TRP A 123 -5.82 2.65 -0.19
C TRP A 123 -4.55 3.50 -0.25
N TYR A 124 -3.37 2.90 -0.09
CA TYR A 124 -2.09 3.58 -0.22
C TYR A 124 -1.93 4.23 -1.60
N VAL A 125 -2.17 3.50 -2.70
CA VAL A 125 -2.03 4.03 -4.07
C VAL A 125 -3.00 5.18 -4.31
N GLY A 126 -4.27 5.02 -3.90
CA GLY A 126 -5.30 6.05 -4.00
C GLY A 126 -4.94 7.31 -3.22
N LEU A 127 -4.56 7.16 -1.96
CA LEU A 127 -4.16 8.28 -1.13
C LEU A 127 -2.93 8.98 -1.72
N HIS A 128 -1.90 8.21 -2.09
CA HIS A 128 -0.68 8.75 -2.70
C HIS A 128 -0.98 9.57 -3.96
N HIS A 129 -1.87 9.07 -4.82
CA HIS A 129 -2.35 9.81 -5.99
C HIS A 129 -3.03 11.12 -5.58
N MET A 130 -3.98 11.08 -4.63
CA MET A 130 -4.68 12.28 -4.14
C MET A 130 -3.72 13.31 -3.54
N LEU A 131 -2.70 12.89 -2.79
CA LEU A 131 -1.74 13.80 -2.16
C LEU A 131 -0.98 14.63 -3.19
N HIS A 132 -0.67 14.05 -4.36
CA HIS A 132 -0.04 14.78 -5.46
C HIS A 132 -1.02 15.62 -6.27
N HIS A 133 -2.15 15.02 -6.70
CA HIS A 133 -2.99 15.61 -7.74
C HIS A 133 -4.09 16.54 -7.22
N TRP A 134 -4.51 16.41 -5.96
CA TRP A 134 -5.68 17.14 -5.46
C TRP A 134 -5.30 18.38 -4.67
N ARG A 135 -6.14 19.42 -4.78
CA ARG A 135 -6.11 20.60 -3.90
C ARG A 135 -6.83 20.26 -2.61
N ILE A 136 -6.06 19.94 -1.57
CA ILE A 136 -6.59 19.56 -0.25
C ILE A 136 -6.59 20.81 0.65
N PRO A 137 -7.73 21.19 1.26
CA PRO A 137 -7.83 22.38 2.09
C PRO A 137 -7.09 22.21 3.43
N PRO A 138 -6.48 23.28 3.97
CA PRO A 138 -5.82 23.26 5.28
C PRO A 138 -6.74 22.81 6.42
N GLY A 139 -6.13 22.26 7.49
CA GLY A 139 -6.84 21.90 8.73
C GLY A 139 -7.42 20.49 8.78
N SER A 140 -7.38 19.73 7.69
CA SER A 140 -7.79 18.33 7.67
C SER A 140 -6.63 17.36 7.95
N TYR A 141 -6.94 16.14 8.40
CA TYR A 141 -5.94 15.06 8.49
C TYR A 141 -5.27 14.82 7.13
N LEU A 142 -6.06 14.83 6.05
CA LEU A 142 -5.56 14.64 4.70
C LEU A 142 -4.58 15.75 4.28
N TYR A 143 -4.81 17.00 4.69
CA TYR A 143 -3.87 18.09 4.48
C TYR A 143 -2.55 17.85 5.21
N HIS A 144 -2.61 17.40 6.46
CA HIS A 144 -1.41 17.01 7.21
C HIS A 144 -0.64 15.91 6.46
N ARG A 145 -1.33 14.91 5.91
CA ARG A 145 -0.71 13.88 5.06
C ARG A 145 -0.04 14.46 3.82
N LYS A 146 -0.73 15.35 3.10
CA LYS A 146 -0.18 16.05 1.93
C LYS A 146 1.08 16.83 2.29
N HIS A 147 1.05 17.57 3.39
CA HIS A 147 2.20 18.33 3.88
C HIS A 147 3.39 17.42 4.22
N CYS A 148 3.16 16.33 4.95
CA CYS A 148 4.21 15.37 5.31
C CYS A 148 4.84 14.71 4.09
N HIS A 149 4.01 14.36 3.10
CA HIS A 149 4.48 13.77 1.84
C HIS A 149 5.21 14.79 0.96
N ALA A 150 4.76 16.04 0.92
CA ALA A 150 5.51 17.11 0.25
C ALA A 150 6.88 17.33 0.89
N LEU A 151 6.98 17.28 2.22
CA LEU A 151 8.26 17.31 2.92
C LEU A 151 9.15 16.12 2.58
N HIS A 152 8.57 14.93 2.38
CA HIS A 152 9.33 13.75 1.94
C HIS A 152 10.01 13.98 0.58
N HIS A 153 9.31 14.62 -0.36
CA HIS A 153 9.83 14.94 -1.70
C HIS A 153 10.91 16.03 -1.71
N HIS A 154 10.88 16.96 -0.75
CA HIS A 154 11.73 18.16 -0.80
C HIS A 154 12.79 18.25 0.32
N ALA A 155 12.71 17.39 1.35
CA ALA A 155 13.68 17.40 2.43
C ALA A 155 15.07 16.95 1.94
N ARG A 156 16.13 17.60 2.44
CA ARG A 156 17.53 17.23 2.14
C ARG A 156 17.89 15.81 2.59
N GLN A 157 17.21 15.29 3.60
CA GLN A 157 17.40 13.94 4.10
C GLN A 157 16.07 13.18 4.04
N PRO A 158 16.07 11.92 3.57
CA PRO A 158 14.86 11.11 3.50
C PRO A 158 14.15 11.00 4.86
N CYS A 159 12.88 11.36 4.89
CA CYS A 159 12.02 11.37 6.08
C CYS A 159 10.57 11.05 5.68
N ASN A 160 9.65 10.87 6.65
CA ASN A 160 8.21 10.69 6.39
C ASN A 160 7.90 9.58 5.34
N PHE A 161 8.39 8.36 5.57
CA PHE A 161 8.20 7.24 4.64
C PHE A 161 6.78 6.66 4.67
N GLY A 162 6.04 6.83 5.75
CA GLY A 162 4.62 6.48 5.75
C GLY A 162 3.85 7.54 4.94
N VAL A 163 3.09 7.09 3.94
CA VAL A 163 2.19 7.90 3.10
C VAL A 163 0.76 7.86 3.67
N THR A 164 0.28 6.69 4.10
CA THR A 164 -1.04 6.54 4.73
C THR A 164 -1.11 7.10 6.14
N SER A 165 -0.05 6.91 6.93
CA SER A 165 0.06 7.46 8.28
C SER A 165 1.51 7.75 8.65
N GLN A 166 1.71 8.58 9.68
CA GLN A 166 3.03 8.90 10.23
C GLN A 166 3.38 8.00 11.43
N PHE A 167 2.55 6.99 11.71
CA PHE A 167 2.68 6.16 12.91
C PHE A 167 4.07 5.49 12.96
N TRP A 168 4.43 4.77 11.91
CA TRP A 168 5.73 4.08 11.83
C TRP A 168 6.91 5.05 11.73
N ASP A 169 6.73 6.21 11.11
CA ASP A 169 7.76 7.26 11.13
C ASP A 169 8.07 7.76 12.54
N ARG A 170 7.08 7.86 13.42
CA ARG A 170 7.30 8.24 14.82
C ARG A 170 7.94 7.10 15.60
N VAL A 171 7.43 5.87 15.42
CA VAL A 171 7.97 4.67 16.07
C VAL A 171 9.45 4.48 15.74
N PHE A 172 9.84 4.66 14.48
CA PHE A 172 11.21 4.45 14.01
C PHE A 172 12.05 5.73 13.89
N GLY A 173 11.54 6.87 14.36
CA GLY A 173 12.29 8.13 14.42
C GLY A 173 12.62 8.76 13.06
N THR A 174 11.82 8.50 12.01
CA THR A 174 11.99 9.06 10.66
C THR A 174 10.98 10.16 10.32
N ALA A 175 10.13 10.56 11.27
CA ALA A 175 9.25 11.71 11.09
C ALA A 175 10.07 13.00 10.97
N HIS A 176 9.76 13.83 9.96
CA HIS A 176 10.40 15.12 9.80
C HIS A 176 10.10 16.00 11.02
N ARG A 177 11.16 16.47 11.68
CA ARG A 177 11.06 17.45 12.76
C ARG A 177 11.37 18.81 12.18
N ALA A 178 10.40 19.73 12.21
CA ALA A 178 10.72 21.13 12.01
C ALA A 178 11.74 21.51 13.08
N ARG A 179 12.90 22.01 12.65
CA ARG A 179 13.85 22.68 13.53
C ARG A 179 13.45 24.13 13.66
#